data_AF-A0A2M8EVK1-F1
#
_entry.id   AF-A0A2M8EVK1-F1
#
_cell.length_a   1.000
_cell.length_b   1.000
_cell.length_c   1.000
_cell.angle_alpha   90.00
_cell.angle_beta   90.00
_cell.angle_gamma   90.00
#
_symmetry.space_group_name_H-M   'P 1'
#
loop_
_entity.id
_entity.type
_entity.pdbx_description
1 polymer ?
#
loop_
_entity_poly.entity_id
_entity_poly.type
_entity_poly.pdbx_seq_one_letter_code
_entity_poly.pdbx_strand_id
1 'polypeptide(L)'
;MGKYGIKSRGHLGLTPPIKISKEKLEYLYHGRKLSAVKIAKILHRSKGGIERKINNFNIPTRNVDNRACKYKKFDFSGDLSEKAYMIGFRIGDLYITQTKNLILAHCSTTKRNQIRLIKNLFSPYTPSHIAIAKRGTFEITTHLNKTFSFLLPKQDDIELWILENPQYFWAFFAGYSDAEGSLHLSRINKGKYIKNCATFEISSYDKNILRKLSAGLSQFNIQSKQPYVCHPKGTPCGNSKYFSSDDSWRLVVSRKDCLWKLINFWEKYSRHKDKQTAIERVRRNIILRNQLPYCHKINLSVPKII
;
A
#
# COMPACT_ATOMS: atom_id res chain seq x y z
N MET A 1 51.22 -11.18 13.10
CA MET A 1 50.77 -11.70 14.40
C MET A 1 49.37 -11.16 14.68
N GLY A 2 48.42 -11.99 15.09
CA GLY A 2 47.05 -11.53 15.40
C GLY A 2 47.03 -10.69 16.68
N LYS A 3 46.07 -9.76 16.78
CA LYS A 3 45.86 -8.74 17.83
C LYS A 3 45.99 -9.23 19.30
N TYR A 4 45.99 -10.54 19.54
CA TYR A 4 45.99 -11.16 20.87
C TYR A 4 47.18 -12.10 21.12
N GLY A 5 48.20 -12.14 20.26
CA GLY A 5 49.38 -13.00 20.47
C GLY A 5 49.12 -14.52 20.39
N ILE A 6 47.86 -14.93 20.21
CA ILE A 6 47.47 -16.34 20.04
C ILE A 6 47.99 -16.84 18.69
N LYS A 7 48.87 -17.84 18.72
CA LYS A 7 49.31 -18.54 17.50
C LYS A 7 48.11 -19.28 16.91
N SER A 8 47.84 -19.04 15.62
CA SER A 8 46.89 -19.84 14.85
C SER A 8 47.26 -21.33 14.98
N ARG A 9 46.28 -22.21 15.18
CA ARG A 9 46.49 -23.67 15.27
C ARG A 9 47.06 -24.28 13.97
N GLY A 10 47.24 -23.48 12.92
CA GLY A 10 47.62 -23.97 11.60
C GLY A 10 46.48 -24.76 10.96
N HIS A 11 46.57 -24.95 9.65
CA HIS A 11 45.63 -25.82 8.96
C HIS A 11 46.00 -27.27 9.30
N LEU A 12 45.24 -27.96 10.16
CA LEU A 12 45.48 -29.36 10.55
C LEU A 12 45.39 -30.38 9.38
N GLY A 13 45.25 -29.92 8.13
CA GLY A 13 45.12 -30.79 6.95
C GLY A 13 43.83 -31.63 6.87
N LEU A 14 43.00 -31.66 7.92
CA LEU A 14 41.84 -32.55 8.03
C LEU A 14 40.73 -32.30 6.99
N THR A 15 40.72 -31.15 6.32
CA THR A 15 39.71 -30.82 5.31
C THR A 15 40.25 -31.12 3.91
N PRO A 16 39.74 -32.17 3.22
CA PRO A 16 40.20 -32.50 1.88
C PRO A 16 39.93 -31.33 0.91
N PRO A 17 40.88 -31.04 0.00
CA PRO A 17 40.75 -29.94 -0.94
C PRO A 17 39.51 -30.13 -1.83
N ILE A 18 38.88 -29.01 -2.19
CA ILE A 18 37.72 -29.03 -3.08
C ILE A 18 38.21 -29.31 -4.49
N LYS A 19 38.12 -30.57 -4.92
CA LYS A 19 38.42 -31.02 -6.28
C LYS A 19 37.23 -30.73 -7.20
N ILE A 20 37.23 -29.54 -7.80
CA ILE A 20 36.28 -29.14 -8.84
C ILE A 20 37.01 -28.34 -9.91
N SER A 21 36.71 -28.61 -11.19
CA SER A 21 37.24 -27.84 -12.31
C SER A 21 36.56 -26.47 -12.41
N LYS A 22 37.19 -25.52 -13.10
CA LYS A 22 36.61 -24.20 -13.32
C LYS A 22 35.31 -24.30 -14.11
N GLU A 23 35.29 -25.08 -15.17
CA GLU A 23 34.15 -25.24 -16.09
C GLU A 23 32.95 -25.82 -15.35
N LYS A 24 33.16 -26.84 -14.50
CA LYS A 24 32.09 -27.45 -13.71
C LYS A 24 31.52 -26.49 -12.69
N LEU A 25 32.36 -25.70 -12.01
CA LEU A 25 31.90 -24.71 -11.05
C LEU A 25 31.15 -23.57 -11.73
N GLU A 26 31.62 -23.12 -12.89
CA GLU A 26 31.01 -22.08 -13.71
C GLU A 26 29.66 -22.54 -14.28
N TYR A 27 29.57 -23.78 -14.79
CA TYR A 27 28.30 -24.37 -15.23
C TYR A 27 27.27 -24.47 -14.09
N LEU A 28 27.68 -24.90 -12.89
CA LEU A 28 26.76 -24.96 -11.73
C LEU A 28 26.31 -23.56 -11.28
N TYR A 29 27.22 -22.58 -11.30
CA TYR A 29 26.98 -21.23 -10.78
C TYR A 29 26.23 -20.32 -11.77
N HIS A 30 26.64 -20.26 -13.04
CA HIS A 30 26.04 -19.44 -14.09
C HIS A 30 25.05 -20.22 -14.95
N GLY A 31 25.42 -21.40 -15.44
CA GLY A 31 24.54 -22.21 -16.30
C GLY A 31 23.27 -22.68 -15.57
N ARG A 32 23.44 -23.34 -14.42
CA ARG A 32 22.33 -23.83 -13.59
C ARG A 32 21.82 -22.82 -12.56
N LYS A 33 22.42 -21.63 -12.47
CA LYS A 33 22.05 -20.54 -11.55
C LYS A 33 21.98 -20.95 -10.06
N LEU A 34 22.73 -21.96 -9.62
CA LEU A 34 22.68 -22.47 -8.24
C LEU A 34 23.43 -21.54 -7.28
N SER A 35 22.92 -21.34 -6.07
CA SER A 35 23.64 -20.56 -5.04
C SER A 35 24.86 -21.31 -4.51
N ALA A 36 25.87 -20.59 -3.98
CA ALA A 36 27.04 -21.21 -3.36
C ALA A 36 26.64 -22.20 -2.24
N VAL A 37 25.54 -21.96 -1.53
CA VAL A 37 24.97 -22.89 -0.55
C VAL A 37 24.44 -24.17 -1.20
N LYS A 38 23.73 -24.08 -2.32
CA LYS A 38 23.24 -25.27 -3.04
C LYS A 38 24.39 -26.07 -3.62
N ILE A 39 25.39 -25.39 -4.21
CA ILE A 39 26.60 -26.02 -4.73
C ILE A 39 27.37 -26.71 -3.59
N ALA A 40 27.51 -26.05 -2.44
CA ALA A 40 28.14 -26.60 -1.25
C ALA A 40 27.42 -27.88 -0.76
N LYS A 41 26.07 -27.91 -0.78
CA LYS A 41 25.30 -29.12 -0.48
C LYS A 41 25.55 -30.24 -1.48
N ILE A 42 25.52 -29.94 -2.78
CA ILE A 42 25.75 -30.91 -3.86
C ILE A 42 27.16 -31.51 -3.77
N LEU A 43 28.16 -30.70 -3.40
CA LEU A 43 29.55 -31.13 -3.33
C LEU A 43 29.97 -31.62 -1.94
N HIS A 44 29.05 -31.63 -0.97
CA HIS A 44 29.32 -31.95 0.44
C HIS A 44 30.51 -31.16 1.01
N ARG A 45 30.47 -29.83 0.81
CA ARG A 45 31.52 -28.89 1.25
C ARG A 45 30.91 -27.69 1.96
N SER A 46 31.76 -26.86 2.55
CA SER A 46 31.33 -25.61 3.19
C SER A 46 31.05 -24.53 2.15
N LYS A 47 30.06 -23.67 2.43
CA LYS A 47 29.73 -22.48 1.63
C LYS A 47 30.98 -21.62 1.37
N GLY A 48 31.74 -21.31 2.43
CA GLY A 48 32.94 -20.47 2.32
C GLY A 48 34.04 -21.10 1.45
N GLY A 49 34.15 -22.43 1.44
CA GLY A 49 35.08 -23.13 0.56
C GLY A 49 34.72 -22.98 -0.92
N ILE A 50 33.43 -23.03 -1.25
CA ILE A 50 32.92 -22.79 -2.60
C ILE A 50 33.12 -21.32 -3.01
N GLU A 51 32.79 -20.36 -2.13
CA GLU A 51 33.01 -18.93 -2.39
C GLU A 51 34.49 -18.63 -2.65
N ARG A 52 35.40 -19.21 -1.86
CA ARG A 52 36.84 -19.10 -2.09
C ARG A 52 37.25 -19.67 -3.45
N LYS A 53 36.69 -20.81 -3.88
CA LYS A 53 36.98 -21.40 -5.20
C LYS A 53 36.43 -20.57 -6.35
N ILE A 54 35.24 -19.97 -6.21
CA ILE A 54 34.67 -19.02 -7.19
C ILE A 54 35.64 -17.85 -7.38
N ASN A 55 36.12 -17.27 -6.28
CA ASN A 55 37.08 -16.17 -6.31
C ASN A 55 38.43 -16.60 -6.93
N ASN A 56 38.97 -17.75 -6.51
CA ASN A 56 40.25 -18.24 -7.04
C ASN A 56 40.21 -18.54 -8.55
N PHE A 57 39.04 -18.88 -9.09
CA PHE A 57 38.86 -19.11 -10.52
C PHE A 57 38.44 -17.84 -11.29
N ASN A 58 38.36 -16.69 -10.62
CA ASN A 58 37.88 -15.43 -11.18
C ASN A 58 36.52 -15.57 -11.89
N ILE A 59 35.64 -16.43 -11.37
CA ILE A 59 34.30 -16.60 -11.94
C ILE A 59 33.51 -15.33 -11.60
N PRO A 60 32.98 -14.59 -12.59
CA PRO A 60 32.27 -13.34 -12.33
C PRO A 60 31.10 -13.56 -11.36
N THR A 61 30.99 -12.69 -10.35
CA THR A 61 29.81 -12.74 -9.48
C THR A 61 28.57 -12.42 -10.31
N ARG A 62 27.47 -13.14 -10.04
CA ARG A 62 26.19 -12.84 -10.70
C ARG A 62 25.81 -11.40 -10.40
N ASN A 63 25.44 -10.67 -11.46
CA ASN A 63 24.89 -9.32 -11.32
C ASN A 63 23.73 -9.32 -10.31
N VAL A 64 23.49 -8.18 -9.66
CA VAL A 64 22.44 -8.07 -8.62
C VAL A 64 21.07 -8.45 -9.19
N ASP A 65 20.85 -8.24 -10.49
CA ASP A 65 19.66 -8.66 -11.24
C ASP A 65 19.48 -10.19 -11.30
N ASN A 66 20.59 -10.94 -11.21
CA ASN A 66 20.64 -12.40 -11.25
C ASN A 66 20.70 -13.05 -9.85
N ARG A 67 20.48 -12.28 -8.77
CA ARG A 67 20.33 -12.86 -7.42
C ARG A 67 19.03 -13.66 -7.36
N ALA A 68 19.14 -14.94 -7.02
CA ALA A 68 17.99 -15.80 -6.77
C ALA A 68 17.16 -15.24 -5.60
N CYS A 69 16.10 -14.51 -5.91
CA CYS A 69 15.07 -14.17 -4.92
C CYS A 69 14.38 -15.46 -4.46
N LYS A 70 14.09 -15.56 -3.16
CA LYS A 70 13.37 -16.72 -2.59
C LYS A 70 12.03 -16.97 -3.30
N TYR A 71 11.37 -15.89 -3.74
CA TYR A 71 10.08 -15.93 -4.43
C TYR A 71 10.20 -15.28 -5.81
N LYS A 72 9.51 -15.87 -6.79
CA LYS A 72 9.29 -15.26 -8.11
C LYS A 72 8.49 -13.96 -7.91
N LYS A 73 8.91 -12.92 -8.61
CA LYS A 73 8.22 -11.62 -8.65
C LYS A 73 7.68 -11.44 -10.06
N PHE A 74 6.43 -11.02 -10.15
CA PHE A 74 5.77 -10.72 -11.41
C PHE A 74 5.71 -9.22 -11.63
N ASP A 75 5.75 -8.85 -12.90
CA ASP A 75 5.59 -7.47 -13.34
C ASP A 75 4.14 -7.01 -13.11
N PHE A 76 3.97 -5.70 -13.07
CA PHE A 76 2.65 -5.08 -12.97
C PHE A 76 1.80 -5.49 -14.17
N SER A 77 0.52 -5.79 -13.93
CA SER A 77 -0.40 -6.33 -14.95
C SER A 77 -0.62 -5.39 -16.14
N GLY A 78 -0.41 -4.09 -15.94
CA GLY A 78 -0.74 -3.05 -16.92
C GLY A 78 -2.17 -2.51 -16.78
N ASP A 79 -2.99 -3.05 -15.87
CA ASP A 79 -4.35 -2.56 -15.62
C ASP A 79 -4.33 -1.14 -15.03
N LEU A 80 -4.74 -0.15 -15.82
CA LEU A 80 -4.78 1.25 -15.41
C LEU A 80 -5.76 1.53 -14.27
N SER A 81 -6.85 0.75 -14.15
CA SER A 81 -7.79 0.88 -13.03
C SER A 81 -7.14 0.40 -11.73
N GLU A 82 -6.41 -0.72 -11.78
CA GLU A 82 -5.62 -1.18 -10.63
C GLU A 82 -4.50 -0.19 -10.30
N LYS A 83 -3.81 0.35 -11.32
CA LYS A 83 -2.76 1.35 -11.16
C LYS A 83 -3.29 2.58 -10.42
N ALA A 84 -4.43 3.13 -10.86
CA ALA A 84 -5.07 4.29 -10.24
C ALA A 84 -5.43 4.03 -8.77
N TYR A 85 -6.01 2.85 -8.47
CA TYR A 85 -6.28 2.44 -7.10
C TYR A 85 -5.00 2.39 -6.25
N MET A 86 -3.93 1.75 -6.75
CA MET A 86 -2.67 1.63 -6.01
C MET A 86 -2.02 2.99 -5.77
N ILE A 87 -2.08 3.92 -6.73
CA ILE A 87 -1.58 5.29 -6.56
C ILE A 87 -2.36 5.99 -5.44
N GLY A 88 -3.70 5.98 -5.49
CA GLY A 88 -4.53 6.59 -4.46
C GLY A 88 -4.24 6.01 -3.07
N PHE A 89 -4.19 4.69 -2.94
CA PHE A 89 -3.90 4.02 -1.68
C PHE A 89 -2.48 4.29 -1.18
N ARG A 90 -1.51 4.46 -2.10
CA ARG A 90 -0.12 4.77 -1.77
C ARG A 90 0.05 6.15 -1.16
N ILE A 91 -0.77 7.13 -1.53
CA ILE A 91 -0.57 8.51 -1.05
C ILE A 91 -0.88 8.59 0.45
N GLY A 92 -1.91 7.88 0.91
CA GLY A 92 -2.26 7.74 2.33
C GLY A 92 -1.36 6.76 3.09
N ASP A 93 -1.61 5.45 2.91
CA ASP A 93 -1.17 4.42 3.88
C ASP A 93 0.10 3.64 3.51
N LEU A 94 0.62 3.76 2.27
CA LEU A 94 1.82 3.03 1.87
C LEU A 94 3.08 3.90 1.92
N TYR A 95 4.09 3.38 2.60
CA TYR A 95 5.46 3.84 2.46
C TYR A 95 6.15 3.09 1.33
N ILE A 96 6.52 3.80 0.27
CA ILE A 96 7.19 3.24 -0.91
C ILE A 96 8.62 3.76 -0.98
N THR A 97 9.57 2.84 -1.16
CA THR A 97 10.98 3.19 -1.42
C THR A 97 11.56 2.31 -2.51
N GLN A 98 12.65 2.77 -3.11
CA GLN A 98 13.41 1.99 -4.06
C GLN A 98 14.67 1.43 -3.40
N THR A 99 14.85 0.12 -3.52
CA THR A 99 16.16 -0.53 -3.34
C THR A 99 16.82 -0.67 -4.72
N LYS A 100 18.09 -1.11 -4.80
CA LYS A 100 18.83 -1.21 -6.08
C LYS A 100 17.97 -1.73 -7.26
N ASN A 101 17.28 -2.86 -7.04
CA ASN A 101 16.53 -3.53 -8.10
C ASN A 101 15.04 -3.76 -7.84
N LEU A 102 14.52 -3.32 -6.69
CA LEU A 102 13.16 -3.64 -6.27
C LEU A 102 12.48 -2.42 -5.66
N ILE A 103 11.16 -2.36 -5.83
CA ILE A 103 10.31 -1.40 -5.15
C ILE A 103 9.85 -2.04 -3.84
N LEU A 104 10.12 -1.39 -2.72
CA LEU A 104 9.70 -1.82 -1.40
C LEU A 104 8.40 -1.09 -1.05
N ALA A 105 7.31 -1.83 -0.92
CA ALA A 105 6.07 -1.34 -0.34
C ALA A 105 5.97 -1.78 1.11
N HIS A 106 5.74 -0.82 2.00
CA HIS A 106 5.71 -1.01 3.44
C HIS A 106 4.47 -0.34 4.05
N CYS A 107 3.86 -0.99 5.03
CA CYS A 107 2.76 -0.43 5.81
C CYS A 107 2.80 -0.99 7.24
N SER A 108 2.52 -0.13 8.21
CA SER A 108 2.35 -0.50 9.61
C SER A 108 0.89 -0.37 10.00
N THR A 109 0.31 -1.38 10.65
CA THR A 109 -1.10 -1.31 11.04
C THR A 109 -1.42 -2.16 12.27
N THR A 110 -2.46 -1.78 13.01
CA THR A 110 -3.08 -2.62 14.05
C THR A 110 -4.32 -3.36 13.53
N LYS A 111 -4.77 -3.07 12.30
CA LYS A 111 -6.04 -3.57 11.75
C LYS A 111 -5.82 -4.77 10.85
N ARG A 112 -6.48 -5.89 11.18
CA ARG A 112 -6.41 -7.12 10.37
C ARG A 112 -6.94 -6.95 8.94
N ASN A 113 -7.95 -6.10 8.76
CA ASN A 113 -8.53 -5.83 7.44
C ASN A 113 -7.56 -5.06 6.53
N GLN A 114 -6.72 -4.19 7.08
CA GLN A 114 -5.63 -3.53 6.35
C GLN A 114 -4.57 -4.55 5.89
N ILE A 115 -4.19 -5.51 6.76
CA ILE A 115 -3.28 -6.61 6.41
C ILE A 115 -3.84 -7.40 5.23
N ARG A 116 -5.14 -7.72 5.26
CA ARG A 116 -5.82 -8.48 4.20
C ARG A 116 -5.86 -7.70 2.89
N LEU A 117 -6.15 -6.40 2.94
CA LEU A 117 -6.14 -5.51 1.76
C LEU A 117 -4.77 -5.56 1.09
N ILE A 118 -3.69 -5.30 1.85
CA ILE A 118 -2.33 -5.24 1.31
C ILE A 118 -1.89 -6.59 0.75
N LYS A 119 -2.20 -7.69 1.45
CA LYS A 119 -1.96 -9.04 0.94
C LYS A 119 -2.65 -9.26 -0.39
N ASN A 120 -3.94 -8.96 -0.49
CA ASN A 120 -4.70 -9.15 -1.72
C ASN A 120 -4.19 -8.25 -2.86
N LEU A 121 -3.75 -7.02 -2.53
CA LEU A 121 -3.25 -6.06 -3.50
C LEU A 121 -1.94 -6.54 -4.15
N PHE A 122 -1.07 -7.22 -3.40
CA PHE A 122 0.26 -7.59 -3.88
C PHE A 122 0.49 -9.09 -4.08
N SER A 123 -0.36 -9.97 -3.56
CA SER A 123 -0.20 -11.43 -3.72
C SER A 123 -0.15 -11.93 -5.16
N PRO A 124 -0.83 -11.29 -6.16
CA PRO A 124 -0.63 -11.67 -7.56
C PRO A 124 0.81 -11.46 -8.05
N TYR A 125 1.53 -10.52 -7.44
CA TYR A 125 2.85 -10.08 -7.87
C TYR A 125 3.99 -10.69 -7.06
N THR A 126 3.81 -10.80 -5.74
CA THR A 126 4.79 -11.38 -4.82
C THR A 126 4.15 -11.61 -3.44
N PRO A 127 4.62 -12.60 -2.67
CA PRO A 127 4.23 -12.72 -1.28
C PRO A 127 4.65 -11.50 -0.44
N SER A 128 3.75 -11.04 0.45
CA SER A 128 4.06 -10.06 1.49
C SER A 128 4.60 -10.74 2.74
N HIS A 129 5.65 -10.17 3.32
CA HIS A 129 6.17 -10.56 4.62
C HIS A 129 5.46 -9.77 5.73
N ILE A 130 5.09 -10.43 6.82
CA ILE A 130 4.44 -9.79 7.97
C ILE A 130 5.25 -10.11 9.21
N ALA A 131 5.63 -9.07 9.95
CA ALA A 131 6.24 -9.17 11.26
C ALA A 131 5.40 -8.43 12.30
N ILE A 132 5.54 -8.79 13.58
CA ILE A 132 4.96 -8.05 14.69
C ILE A 132 6.08 -7.18 15.27
N ALA A 133 5.89 -5.86 15.29
CA ALA A 133 6.82 -4.94 15.94
C ALA A 133 6.70 -5.03 17.45
N LYS A 134 7.75 -4.60 18.17
CA LYS A 134 7.77 -4.56 19.65
C LYS A 134 6.58 -3.83 20.28
N ARG A 135 6.05 -2.81 19.58
CA ARG A 135 4.87 -2.01 19.99
C ARG A 135 3.51 -2.68 19.69
N GLY A 136 3.50 -3.92 19.18
CA GLY A 136 2.27 -4.67 18.86
C GLY A 136 1.63 -4.36 17.50
N THR A 137 2.26 -3.54 16.66
CA THR A 137 1.80 -3.28 15.28
C THR A 137 2.26 -4.39 14.33
N PHE A 138 1.48 -4.68 13.30
CA PHE A 138 1.90 -5.51 12.18
C PHE A 138 2.65 -4.66 11.17
N GLU A 139 3.89 -5.04 10.86
CA GLU A 139 4.71 -4.45 9.81
C GLU A 139 4.62 -5.36 8.58
N ILE A 140 4.06 -4.83 7.50
CA ILE A 140 3.84 -5.55 6.25
C ILE A 140 4.82 -5.02 5.22
N THR A 141 5.63 -5.92 4.66
CA THR A 141 6.69 -5.58 3.72
C THR A 141 6.57 -6.42 2.45
N THR A 142 6.53 -5.76 1.31
CA THR A 142 6.37 -6.38 -0.01
C THR A 142 7.44 -5.88 -0.96
N HIS A 143 8.18 -6.80 -1.60
CA HIS A 143 9.25 -6.47 -2.54
C HIS A 143 8.77 -6.69 -3.97
N LEU A 144 8.49 -5.62 -4.70
CA LEU A 144 7.91 -5.60 -6.03
C LEU A 144 8.99 -5.38 -7.12
N ASN A 145 8.68 -5.77 -8.35
CA ASN A 145 9.53 -5.49 -9.52
C ASN A 145 9.56 -3.99 -9.86
N LYS A 146 10.54 -3.58 -10.68
CA LYS A 146 10.71 -2.18 -11.10
C LYS A 146 9.52 -1.61 -11.88
N THR A 147 8.67 -2.45 -12.47
CA THR A 147 7.43 -2.03 -13.14
C THR A 147 6.44 -1.32 -12.22
N PHE A 148 6.63 -1.40 -10.89
CA PHE A 148 5.88 -0.66 -9.87
C PHE A 148 6.47 0.71 -9.55
N SER A 149 7.43 1.21 -10.34
CA SER A 149 8.06 2.53 -10.14
C SER A 149 7.07 3.68 -10.16
N PHE A 150 5.89 3.50 -10.77
CA PHE A 150 4.79 4.47 -10.72
C PHE A 150 4.28 4.77 -9.30
N LEU A 151 4.62 3.95 -8.30
CA LEU A 151 4.29 4.19 -6.89
C LEU A 151 5.32 5.06 -6.15
N LEU A 152 6.50 5.32 -6.75
CA LEU A 152 7.55 6.10 -6.09
C LEU A 152 7.15 7.55 -5.86
N PRO A 153 6.61 8.30 -6.86
CA PRO A 153 6.23 9.69 -6.64
C PRO A 153 5.25 9.82 -5.47
N LYS A 154 5.54 10.72 -4.53
CA LYS A 154 4.56 11.23 -3.55
C LYS A 154 4.36 12.70 -3.84
N GLN A 155 3.24 13.04 -4.46
CA GLN A 155 2.89 14.42 -4.75
C GLN A 155 1.45 14.65 -4.30
N ASP A 156 1.19 15.83 -3.76
CA ASP A 156 -0.16 16.34 -3.55
C ASP A 156 -0.74 16.73 -4.92
N ASP A 157 -0.97 15.72 -5.77
CA ASP A 157 -1.61 15.90 -7.06
C ASP A 157 -2.23 14.60 -7.60
N ILE A 158 -3.20 14.75 -8.51
CA ILE A 158 -3.80 13.64 -9.27
C ILE A 158 -3.46 13.81 -10.75
N GLU A 159 -2.90 12.75 -11.35
CA GLU A 159 -2.52 12.71 -12.77
C GLU A 159 -3.74 12.88 -13.70
N LEU A 160 -3.57 13.55 -14.84
CA LEU A 160 -4.66 13.91 -15.75
C LEU A 160 -5.39 12.67 -16.30
N TRP A 161 -4.66 11.61 -16.68
CA TRP A 161 -5.27 10.38 -17.19
C TRP A 161 -6.21 9.70 -16.17
N ILE A 162 -6.02 9.95 -14.87
CA ILE A 162 -6.92 9.47 -13.81
C ILE A 162 -8.20 10.32 -13.77
N LEU A 163 -8.06 11.64 -13.93
CA LEU A 163 -9.19 12.59 -13.87
C LEU A 163 -10.08 12.53 -15.12
N GLU A 164 -9.50 12.27 -16.28
CA GLU A 164 -10.21 12.26 -17.58
C GLU A 164 -11.07 11.01 -17.79
N ASN A 165 -10.80 9.93 -17.05
CA ASN A 165 -11.53 8.68 -17.18
C ASN A 165 -12.33 8.37 -15.91
N PRO A 166 -13.67 8.25 -15.99
CA PRO A 166 -14.53 7.96 -14.83
C PRO A 166 -14.12 6.71 -14.03
N GLN A 167 -13.74 5.63 -14.72
CA GLN A 167 -13.35 4.39 -14.06
C GLN A 167 -12.05 4.59 -13.26
N TYR A 168 -11.07 5.27 -13.83
CA TYR A 168 -9.78 5.51 -13.16
C TYR A 168 -9.93 6.52 -12.02
N PHE A 169 -10.76 7.54 -12.19
CA PHE A 169 -11.11 8.48 -11.12
C PHE A 169 -11.70 7.73 -9.92
N TRP A 170 -12.70 6.87 -10.13
CA TRP A 170 -13.32 6.13 -9.03
C TRP A 170 -12.41 5.08 -8.42
N ALA A 171 -11.52 4.47 -9.20
CA ALA A 171 -10.49 3.58 -8.68
C ALA A 171 -9.49 4.32 -7.80
N PHE A 172 -8.99 5.48 -8.22
CA PHE A 172 -8.12 6.35 -7.43
C PHE A 172 -8.83 6.84 -6.16
N PHE A 173 -10.06 7.35 -6.30
CA PHE A 173 -10.88 7.82 -5.19
C PHE A 173 -11.06 6.73 -4.14
N ALA A 174 -11.33 5.49 -4.58
CA ALA A 174 -11.49 4.36 -3.68
C ALA A 174 -10.18 3.98 -2.99
N GLY A 175 -9.04 3.96 -3.70
CA GLY A 175 -7.75 3.72 -3.09
C GLY A 175 -7.40 4.75 -2.03
N TYR A 176 -7.56 6.03 -2.34
CA TYR A 176 -7.29 7.12 -1.40
C TYR A 176 -8.27 7.13 -0.22
N SER A 177 -9.56 6.89 -0.47
CA SER A 177 -10.58 6.83 0.58
C SER A 177 -10.48 5.58 1.45
N ASP A 178 -9.95 4.48 0.91
CA ASP A 178 -9.68 3.28 1.69
C ASP A 178 -8.55 3.48 2.71
N ALA A 179 -7.60 4.38 2.42
CA ALA A 179 -6.62 4.86 3.39
C ALA A 179 -7.22 5.94 4.31
N GLU A 180 -7.57 7.10 3.76
CA GLU A 180 -7.85 8.34 4.51
C GLU A 180 -9.33 8.61 4.77
N GLY A 181 -10.24 7.96 4.03
CA GLY A 181 -11.68 8.26 4.05
C GLY A 181 -12.42 7.66 5.23
N SER A 182 -13.39 8.38 5.79
CA SER A 182 -14.17 7.95 6.94
C SER A 182 -15.67 8.08 6.68
N LEU A 183 -16.43 7.10 7.15
CA LEU A 183 -17.90 7.10 7.15
C LEU A 183 -18.42 6.92 8.57
N HIS A 184 -19.12 7.92 9.06
CA HIS A 184 -19.66 7.92 10.41
C HIS A 184 -21.13 8.36 10.42
N LEU A 185 -21.81 8.01 11.51
CA LEU A 185 -23.18 8.44 11.79
C LEU A 185 -23.14 9.38 12.99
N SER A 186 -23.70 10.57 12.83
CA SER A 186 -23.83 11.55 13.91
C SER A 186 -25.29 11.70 14.30
N ARG A 187 -25.58 11.62 15.60
CA ARG A 187 -26.92 11.87 16.13
C ARG A 187 -27.22 13.36 16.04
N ILE A 188 -28.32 13.71 15.38
CA ILE A 188 -28.80 15.08 15.27
C ILE A 188 -30.16 15.17 15.96
N ASN A 189 -30.26 16.10 16.90
CA ASN A 189 -31.50 16.47 17.56
C ASN A 189 -32.05 17.72 16.87
N LYS A 190 -33.25 17.62 16.28
CA LYS A 190 -33.95 18.77 15.67
C LYS A 190 -35.36 18.86 16.27
N GLY A 191 -35.48 19.61 17.36
CA GLY A 191 -36.70 19.69 18.15
C GLY A 191 -37.06 18.34 18.76
N LYS A 192 -38.30 17.87 18.54
CA LYS A 192 -38.79 16.58 19.05
C LYS A 192 -38.28 15.36 18.27
N TYR A 193 -37.60 15.55 17.13
CA TYR A 193 -37.15 14.46 16.27
C TYR A 193 -35.66 14.19 16.43
N ILE A 194 -35.32 12.91 16.60
CA ILE A 194 -33.95 12.41 16.69
C ILE A 194 -33.67 11.60 15.44
N LYS A 195 -32.58 11.93 14.74
CA LYS A 195 -32.12 11.15 13.58
C LYS A 195 -30.61 11.02 13.55
N ASN A 196 -30.13 9.87 13.11
CA ASN A 196 -28.72 9.68 12.79
C ASN A 196 -28.47 10.16 11.36
N CYS A 197 -27.52 11.06 11.14
CA CYS A 197 -27.12 11.50 9.82
C CYS A 197 -25.74 10.94 9.47
N ALA A 198 -25.67 10.29 8.32
CA ALA A 198 -24.42 9.82 7.77
C ALA A 198 -23.60 10.95 7.12
N THR A 199 -22.29 10.85 7.27
CA THR A 199 -21.32 11.76 6.67
C THR A 199 -20.13 10.96 6.15
N PHE A 200 -19.69 11.28 4.94
CA PHE A 200 -18.37 10.94 4.43
C PHE A 200 -17.42 12.11 4.64
N GLU A 201 -16.21 11.82 5.10
CA GLU A 201 -15.14 12.81 5.20
C GLU A 201 -13.77 12.23 4.85
N ILE A 202 -12.89 13.07 4.34
CA ILE A 202 -11.45 12.81 4.24
C ILE A 202 -10.75 13.99 4.90
N SER A 203 -9.80 13.72 5.81
CA SER A 203 -8.91 14.76 6.35
C SER A 203 -7.48 14.42 6.01
N SER A 204 -6.78 15.30 5.29
CA SER A 204 -5.39 15.08 4.88
C SER A 204 -4.65 16.41 4.74
N TYR A 205 -3.31 16.37 4.73
CA TYR A 205 -2.47 17.49 4.34
C TYR A 205 -2.46 17.72 2.80
N ASP A 206 -2.96 16.76 2.01
CA ASP A 206 -2.97 16.79 0.54
C ASP A 206 -4.08 17.72 -0.02
N LYS A 207 -3.89 19.03 0.11
CA LYS A 207 -4.86 20.07 -0.28
C LYS A 207 -5.31 19.97 -1.73
N ASN A 208 -4.37 19.80 -2.67
CA ASN A 208 -4.67 19.81 -4.10
C ASN A 208 -5.40 18.54 -4.51
N ILE A 209 -5.05 17.39 -3.93
CA ILE A 209 -5.80 16.15 -4.10
C ILE A 209 -7.25 16.34 -3.64
N LEU A 210 -7.48 16.88 -2.44
CA LEU A 210 -8.84 17.10 -1.95
C LEU A 210 -9.65 18.05 -2.85
N ARG A 211 -9.01 19.08 -3.42
CA ARG A 211 -9.64 19.98 -4.39
C ARG A 211 -9.99 19.28 -5.70
N LYS A 212 -9.06 18.49 -6.25
CA LYS A 212 -9.29 17.71 -7.47
C LYS A 212 -10.36 16.63 -7.26
N LEU A 213 -10.39 15.98 -6.10
CA LEU A 213 -11.48 15.07 -5.72
C LEU A 213 -12.82 15.79 -5.63
N SER A 214 -12.89 16.96 -5.00
CA SER A 214 -14.12 17.77 -4.94
C SER A 214 -14.63 18.15 -6.33
N ALA A 215 -13.72 18.55 -7.23
CA ALA A 215 -14.06 18.87 -8.61
C ALA A 215 -14.53 17.63 -9.39
N GLY A 216 -13.82 16.51 -9.28
CA GLY A 216 -14.19 15.24 -9.92
C GLY A 216 -15.54 14.72 -9.43
N LEU A 217 -15.82 14.76 -8.12
CA LEU A 217 -17.13 14.40 -7.56
C LEU A 217 -18.26 15.24 -8.15
N SER A 218 -18.00 16.53 -8.41
CA SER A 218 -19.00 17.44 -8.98
C SER A 218 -19.43 17.02 -10.39
N GLN A 219 -18.54 16.41 -11.18
CA GLN A 219 -18.87 15.87 -12.52
C GLN A 219 -19.90 14.74 -12.44
N PHE A 220 -19.95 14.01 -11.32
CA PHE A 220 -20.95 12.95 -11.06
C PHE A 220 -22.19 13.48 -10.31
N ASN A 221 -22.41 14.80 -10.29
CA ASN A 221 -23.49 15.45 -9.55
C ASN A 221 -23.47 15.08 -8.05
N ILE A 222 -22.26 14.99 -7.47
CA ILE A 222 -22.01 14.78 -6.03
C ILE A 222 -21.40 16.06 -5.49
N GLN A 223 -22.22 16.86 -4.82
CA GLN A 223 -21.76 18.09 -4.20
C GLN A 223 -21.09 17.81 -2.86
N SER A 224 -19.83 18.20 -2.75
CA SER A 224 -19.08 18.30 -1.51
C SER A 224 -19.02 19.74 -1.01
N LYS A 225 -18.75 19.92 0.28
CA LYS A 225 -18.22 21.22 0.74
C LYS A 225 -16.85 21.43 0.12
N GLN A 226 -16.55 22.66 -0.32
CA GLN A 226 -15.21 23.01 -0.76
C GLN A 226 -14.20 22.64 0.34
N PRO A 227 -13.06 22.02 0.01
CA PRO A 227 -12.07 21.65 1.01
C PRO A 227 -11.65 22.85 1.84
N TYR A 228 -11.69 22.69 3.16
CA TYR A 228 -11.38 23.75 4.13
C TYR A 228 -10.39 23.24 5.17
N VAL A 229 -9.64 24.16 5.79
CA VAL A 229 -8.72 23.84 6.89
C VAL A 229 -9.55 23.42 8.11
N CYS A 230 -9.42 22.17 8.56
CA CYS A 230 -10.08 21.67 9.76
C CYS A 230 -9.17 21.66 10.99
N HIS A 231 -7.85 21.56 10.79
CA HIS A 231 -6.86 21.70 11.85
C HIS A 231 -5.70 22.56 11.31
N PRO A 232 -5.58 23.81 11.77
CA PRO A 232 -4.49 24.70 11.34
C PRO A 232 -3.11 24.17 11.72
N LYS A 233 -2.09 24.59 10.98
CA LYS A 233 -0.68 24.44 11.34
C LYS A 233 -0.41 25.03 12.72
N GLY A 234 0.45 24.37 13.49
CA GLY A 234 0.77 24.77 14.86
C GLY A 234 -0.31 24.41 15.88
N THR A 235 -1.31 23.61 15.51
CA THR A 235 -2.29 23.08 16.47
C THR A 235 -1.62 22.00 17.34
N PRO A 236 -1.72 22.07 18.67
CA PRO A 236 -1.17 21.04 19.56
C PRO A 236 -1.88 19.69 19.33
N CYS A 237 -1.10 18.62 19.22
CA CYS A 237 -1.55 17.25 19.06
C CYS A 237 -1.36 16.46 20.36
N GLY A 238 -2.42 15.78 20.81
CA GLY A 238 -2.39 14.97 22.04
C GLY A 238 -2.16 15.83 23.28
N ASN A 239 -1.22 15.42 24.15
CA ASN A 239 -0.92 16.12 25.41
C ASN A 239 -0.04 17.36 25.21
N SER A 240 -0.22 18.10 24.10
CA SER A 240 0.48 19.34 23.77
C SER A 240 2.01 19.26 23.63
N LYS A 241 2.58 18.06 23.44
CA LYS A 241 4.03 17.87 23.20
C LYS A 241 4.44 17.98 21.73
N TYR A 242 3.48 17.89 20.82
CA TYR A 242 3.70 17.91 19.38
C TYR A 242 2.75 18.92 18.75
N PHE A 243 3.19 19.56 17.68
CA PHE A 243 2.39 20.54 16.95
C PHE A 243 2.29 20.11 15.49
N SER A 244 1.14 20.36 14.85
CA SER A 244 0.96 20.08 13.43
C SER A 244 1.97 20.90 12.60
N SER A 245 2.69 20.23 11.72
CA SER A 245 3.68 20.87 10.85
C SER A 245 3.05 21.64 9.69
N ASP A 246 1.80 21.31 9.35
CA ASP A 246 1.06 21.86 8.22
C ASP A 246 -0.45 21.89 8.50
N ASP A 247 -1.20 22.54 7.61
CA ASP A 247 -2.66 22.63 7.65
C ASP A 247 -3.29 21.30 7.23
N SER A 248 -4.13 20.72 8.08
CA SER A 248 -4.99 19.60 7.69
C SER A 248 -6.26 20.13 7.04
N TRP A 249 -6.48 19.71 5.80
CA TRP A 249 -7.63 20.03 4.98
C TRP A 249 -8.68 18.93 5.06
N ARG A 250 -9.96 19.29 4.99
CA ARG A 250 -11.08 18.35 5.05
C ARG A 250 -12.01 18.49 3.86
N LEU A 251 -12.31 17.36 3.23
CA LEU A 251 -13.38 17.18 2.24
C LEU A 251 -14.57 16.48 2.90
N VAL A 252 -15.80 16.98 2.72
CA VAL A 252 -17.01 16.43 3.35
C VAL A 252 -18.15 16.28 2.35
N VAL A 253 -18.80 15.12 2.37
CA VAL A 253 -20.09 14.86 1.70
C VAL A 253 -21.10 14.35 2.71
N SER A 254 -22.09 15.18 3.04
CA SER A 254 -23.14 14.86 4.04
C SER A 254 -24.57 14.99 3.50
N ARG A 255 -24.74 15.60 2.32
CA ARG A 255 -26.02 15.66 1.62
C ARG A 255 -26.50 14.24 1.30
N LYS A 256 -27.75 13.92 1.65
CA LYS A 256 -28.27 12.53 1.61
C LYS A 256 -28.24 11.92 0.20
N ASP A 257 -28.64 12.68 -0.80
CA ASP A 257 -28.63 12.33 -2.23
C ASP A 257 -27.19 12.16 -2.78
N CYS A 258 -26.30 13.10 -2.46
CA CYS A 258 -24.90 13.06 -2.87
C CYS A 258 -24.17 11.87 -2.22
N LEU A 259 -24.42 11.62 -0.94
CA LEU A 259 -23.84 10.52 -0.20
C LEU A 259 -24.34 9.17 -0.73
N TRP A 260 -25.62 9.06 -1.11
CA TRP A 260 -26.16 7.87 -1.78
C TRP A 260 -25.40 7.57 -3.07
N LYS A 261 -25.17 8.58 -3.92
CA LYS A 261 -24.39 8.41 -5.16
C LYS A 261 -22.95 8.01 -4.85
N LEU A 262 -22.29 8.71 -3.93
CA LEU A 262 -20.90 8.48 -3.56
C LEU A 262 -20.67 7.05 -3.08
N ILE A 263 -21.48 6.54 -2.15
CA ILE A 263 -21.27 5.18 -1.63
C ILE A 263 -21.49 4.10 -2.70
N ASN A 264 -22.40 4.32 -3.66
CA ASN A 264 -22.67 3.37 -4.74
C ASN A 264 -21.55 3.35 -5.79
N PHE A 265 -20.86 4.47 -6.02
CA PHE A 265 -19.68 4.47 -6.87
C PHE A 265 -18.45 3.93 -6.12
N TRP A 266 -18.21 4.39 -4.88
CA TRP A 266 -17.06 3.98 -4.08
C TRP A 266 -17.05 2.47 -3.80
N GLU A 267 -18.19 1.86 -3.45
CA GLU A 267 -18.27 0.43 -3.13
C GLU A 267 -17.75 -0.47 -4.26
N LYS A 268 -17.95 -0.08 -5.52
CA LYS A 268 -17.52 -0.86 -6.69
C LYS A 268 -16.00 -1.02 -6.77
N TYR A 269 -15.26 -0.07 -6.20
CA TYR A 269 -13.80 0.00 -6.30
C TYR A 269 -13.09 -0.18 -4.94
N SER A 270 -13.80 0.00 -3.82
CA SER A 270 -13.25 -0.18 -2.47
C SER A 270 -12.83 -1.62 -2.24
N ARG A 271 -11.61 -1.81 -1.73
CA ARG A 271 -11.03 -3.12 -1.38
C ARG A 271 -10.89 -3.30 0.14
N HIS A 272 -11.13 -2.25 0.94
CA HIS A 272 -11.03 -2.30 2.40
C HIS A 272 -12.33 -2.75 3.08
N LYS A 273 -12.29 -3.89 3.78
CA LYS A 273 -13.48 -4.51 4.40
C LYS A 273 -14.19 -3.63 5.43
N ASP A 274 -13.45 -2.87 6.24
CA ASP A 274 -14.07 -1.94 7.20
C ASP A 274 -14.82 -0.80 6.51
N LYS A 275 -14.32 -0.30 5.38
CA LYS A 275 -14.97 0.77 4.60
C LYS A 275 -16.22 0.24 3.92
N GLN A 276 -16.15 -0.95 3.32
CA GLN A 276 -17.32 -1.66 2.79
C GLN A 276 -18.41 -1.86 3.86
N THR A 277 -18.01 -2.21 5.08
CA THR A 277 -18.95 -2.37 6.21
C THR A 277 -19.55 -1.01 6.63
N ALA A 278 -18.75 0.05 6.63
CA ALA A 278 -19.22 1.41 6.92
C ALA A 278 -20.16 1.95 5.83
N ILE A 279 -19.88 1.65 4.55
CA ILE A 279 -20.75 1.93 3.40
C ILE A 279 -22.12 1.28 3.62
N GLU A 280 -22.15 -0.01 3.97
CA GLU A 280 -23.40 -0.72 4.21
C GLU A 280 -24.19 -0.15 5.39
N ARG A 281 -23.50 0.25 6.48
CA ARG A 281 -24.13 0.94 7.61
C ARG A 281 -24.74 2.27 7.20
N VAL A 282 -24.06 3.05 6.37
CA VAL A 282 -24.55 4.33 5.84
C VAL A 282 -25.70 4.13 4.87
N ARG A 283 -25.64 3.11 4.00
CA ARG A 283 -26.72 2.72 3.09
C ARG A 283 -28.02 2.47 3.85
N ARG A 284 -27.98 1.64 4.90
CA ARG A 284 -29.13 1.35 5.76
C ARG A 284 -29.68 2.63 6.42
N ASN A 285 -28.79 3.50 6.90
CA ASN A 285 -29.21 4.78 7.46
C ASN A 285 -29.94 5.66 6.44
N ILE A 286 -29.45 5.74 5.20
CA ILE A 286 -30.07 6.54 4.13
C ILE A 286 -31.45 5.98 3.78
N ILE A 287 -31.57 4.66 3.63
CA ILE A 287 -32.84 3.97 3.33
C ILE A 287 -33.86 4.23 4.44
N LEU A 288 -33.49 4.03 5.71
CA LEU A 288 -34.35 4.31 6.85
C LEU A 288 -34.82 5.77 6.85
N ARG A 289 -33.88 6.72 6.65
CA ARG A 289 -34.20 8.15 6.52
C ARG A 289 -35.01 8.50 5.28
N ASN A 290 -35.18 7.60 4.33
CA ASN A 290 -36.06 7.81 3.18
C ASN A 290 -37.51 7.42 3.49
N GLN A 291 -37.72 6.59 4.50
CA GLN A 291 -39.04 6.15 4.96
C GLN A 291 -39.63 7.09 6.03
N LEU A 292 -38.78 7.81 6.77
CA LEU A 292 -39.22 8.72 7.83
C LEU A 292 -39.97 9.94 7.26
N PRO A 293 -41.17 10.29 7.78
CA PRO A 293 -42.03 11.34 7.22
C PRO A 293 -41.42 12.75 7.36
N TYR A 294 -40.58 12.97 8.37
CA TYR A 294 -39.91 14.24 8.64
C TYR A 294 -38.54 14.37 7.94
N CYS A 295 -38.20 13.45 7.05
CA CYS A 295 -36.97 13.49 6.25
C CYS A 295 -37.29 13.66 4.77
N HIS A 296 -36.54 14.54 4.08
CA HIS A 296 -36.67 14.73 2.64
C HIS A 296 -36.39 13.43 1.88
N LYS A 297 -37.29 12.99 1.00
CA LYS A 297 -37.14 11.77 0.20
C LYS A 297 -36.19 12.01 -0.97
N ILE A 298 -35.38 11.01 -1.31
CA ILE A 298 -34.47 11.01 -2.47
C ILE A 298 -34.76 9.80 -3.35
N ASN A 299 -34.35 9.87 -4.61
CA ASN A 299 -34.32 8.71 -5.50
C ASN A 299 -33.20 7.75 -5.07
N LEU A 300 -33.55 6.49 -4.83
CA LEU A 300 -32.64 5.43 -4.42
C LEU A 300 -32.18 4.52 -5.58
N SER A 301 -32.45 4.90 -6.83
CA SER A 301 -31.92 4.20 -8.00
C SER A 301 -30.39 4.14 -7.95
N VAL A 302 -29.80 3.00 -8.34
CA VAL A 302 -28.36 2.84 -8.41
C VAL A 302 -27.81 3.72 -9.54
N PRO A 303 -26.87 4.64 -9.27
CA PRO A 303 -26.30 5.49 -10.31
C PRO A 303 -25.43 4.67 -11.28
N LYS A 304 -25.54 4.99 -12.56
CA LYS A 304 -24.70 4.43 -13.63
C LYS A 304 -23.54 5.39 -13.91
N ILE A 305 -22.37 4.83 -14.22
CA ILE A 305 -21.28 5.60 -14.85
C ILE A 305 -21.74 5.77 -16.30
N ILE A 306 -21.95 7.01 -16.72
CA ILE A 306 -22.22 7.36 -18.12
C ILE A 306 -20.87 7.60 -18.78
#